data_AF-A0A7X0RL38-F1
#
_entry.id   AF-A0A7X0RL38-F1
#
_cell.length_a   1.000
_cell.length_b   1.000
_cell.length_c   1.000
_cell.angle_alpha   90.00
_cell.angle_beta   90.00
_cell.angle_gamma   90.00
#
_symmetry.space_group_name_H-M   'P 1'
#
loop_
_entity.id
_entity.type
_entity.pdbx_description
1 polymer ?
#
loop_
_entity_poly.entity_id
_entity_poly.type
_entity_poly.pdbx_seq_one_letter_code
_entity_poly.pdbx_strand_id
1 'polypeptide(L)'
;MRRWLQASAHPQENPEQVLHDYMEAASEKLRELSVSVNRAESEWLSLQENIELYASNAEAFRSQAEEAAKAGRTEQARQWLLKAHSESDRADRLASETNRLKNAVEHLRASLDALRTKYETAKALKDQYQLRHRYADSQWAAQQALSDRSDSSSARAMDRIQEEMFLAEAKAELAKSRPN
;
A
#
# COMPACT_ATOMS: atom_id res chain seq x y z
N MET A 1 16.67 26.86 47.29
CA MET A 1 16.72 26.01 46.09
C MET A 1 15.80 24.81 46.27
N ARG A 2 14.56 24.85 45.76
CA ARG A 2 13.64 23.70 45.75
C ARG A 2 13.42 23.28 44.30
N ARG A 3 14.00 22.13 43.98
CA ARG A 3 13.68 21.16 42.93
C ARG A 3 12.65 21.62 41.88
N TRP A 4 13.20 22.08 40.77
CA TRP A 4 12.66 21.74 39.46
C TRP A 4 12.57 20.21 39.35
N LEU A 5 11.39 19.72 39.01
CA LEU A 5 11.10 18.54 38.20
C LEU A 5 9.58 18.37 38.25
N GLN A 6 8.87 19.30 37.61
CA GLN A 6 7.67 18.91 36.89
C GLN A 6 8.17 17.95 35.81
N ALA A 7 8.21 16.66 36.17
CA ALA A 7 8.12 15.62 35.16
C ALA A 7 6.75 15.86 34.52
N SER A 8 6.76 16.43 33.32
CA SER A 8 5.64 16.37 32.40
C SER A 8 5.37 14.89 32.14
N ALA A 9 4.59 14.29 33.04
CA ALA A 9 3.84 13.09 32.76
C ALA A 9 2.84 13.49 31.69
N HIS A 10 3.29 13.45 30.43
CA HIS A 10 2.36 13.15 29.36
C HIS A 10 1.66 11.86 29.80
N PRO A 11 0.33 11.83 29.92
CA PRO A 11 -0.37 10.57 30.16
C PRO A 11 0.17 9.61 29.11
N GLN A 12 0.80 8.52 29.56
CA GLN A 12 1.38 7.54 28.66
C GLN A 12 0.23 7.01 27.80
N GLU A 13 0.13 7.49 26.57
CA GLU A 13 -0.85 6.96 25.62
C GLU A 13 -0.58 5.47 25.50
N ASN A 14 -1.63 4.66 25.67
CA ASN A 14 -1.51 3.22 25.56
C ASN A 14 -0.96 2.90 24.15
N PRO A 15 0.20 2.27 24.02
CA PRO A 15 0.83 2.02 22.73
C PRO A 15 -0.06 1.18 21.79
N GLU A 16 -0.95 0.34 22.35
CA GLU A 16 -1.93 -0.39 21.56
C GLU A 16 -3.00 0.53 20.95
N GLN A 17 -3.40 1.56 21.69
CA GLN A 17 -4.39 2.52 21.23
C GLN A 17 -3.81 3.45 20.16
N VAL A 18 -2.59 3.96 20.36
CA VAL A 18 -1.87 4.74 19.33
C VAL A 18 -1.71 3.95 18.03
N LEU A 19 -1.36 2.67 18.14
CA LEU A 19 -1.22 1.79 16.99
C LEU A 19 -2.56 1.49 16.31
N HIS A 20 -3.62 1.33 17.10
CA HIS A 20 -4.98 1.14 16.58
C HIS A 20 -5.46 2.37 15.80
N ASP A 21 -5.33 3.56 16.38
CA ASP A 21 -5.73 4.83 15.76
C ASP A 21 -4.91 5.08 14.46
N TYR A 22 -3.61 4.79 14.50
CA TYR A 22 -2.76 4.83 13.31
C TYR A 22 -3.25 3.87 12.22
N MET A 23 -3.59 2.63 12.58
CA MET A 23 -4.07 1.63 11.62
C MET A 23 -5.42 2.02 11.01
N GLU A 24 -6.34 2.56 11.80
CA GLU A 24 -7.63 3.05 11.28
C GLU A 24 -7.40 4.20 10.27
N ALA A 25 -6.63 5.21 10.66
CA ALA A 25 -6.31 6.32 9.78
C ALA A 25 -5.56 5.88 8.50
N ALA A 26 -4.63 4.93 8.62
CA ALA A 26 -3.91 4.37 7.49
C ALA A 26 -4.82 3.55 6.57
N SER A 27 -5.79 2.80 7.12
CA SER A 27 -6.75 2.03 6.34
C SER A 27 -7.66 2.91 5.48
N GLU A 28 -8.13 4.03 6.04
CA GLU A 28 -8.94 4.98 5.29
C GLU A 28 -8.13 5.66 4.20
N LYS A 29 -6.90 6.10 4.51
CA LYS A 29 -5.98 6.66 3.51
C LYS A 29 -5.65 5.67 2.39
N LEU A 30 -5.48 4.39 2.70
CA LEU A 30 -5.28 3.35 1.70
C LEU A 30 -6.49 3.23 0.76
N ARG A 31 -7.70 3.29 1.30
CA ARG A 31 -8.94 3.24 0.53
C ARG A 31 -9.06 4.45 -0.40
N GLU A 32 -8.87 5.65 0.14
CA GLU A 32 -8.91 6.90 -0.62
C GLU A 32 -7.86 6.92 -1.74
N LEU A 33 -6.61 6.57 -1.41
CA LEU A 33 -5.52 6.56 -2.36
C LEU A 33 -5.72 5.50 -3.44
N SER A 34 -6.24 4.33 -3.09
CA SER A 34 -6.57 3.28 -4.07
C SER A 34 -7.63 3.75 -5.07
N VAL A 35 -8.68 4.44 -4.61
CA VAL A 35 -9.69 5.05 -5.51
C VAL A 35 -9.05 6.09 -6.41
N SER A 36 -8.18 6.94 -5.86
CA SER A 36 -7.48 7.97 -6.64
C SER A 36 -6.56 7.37 -7.70
N VAL A 37 -5.81 6.31 -7.37
CA VAL A 37 -4.95 5.58 -8.31
C VAL A 37 -5.78 5.00 -9.44
N ASN A 38 -6.85 4.26 -9.11
CA ASN A 38 -7.70 3.62 -10.11
C ASN A 38 -8.35 4.63 -11.06
N ARG A 39 -8.79 5.78 -10.53
CA ARG A 39 -9.35 6.86 -11.34
C ARG A 39 -8.31 7.44 -12.29
N ALA A 40 -7.13 7.81 -11.78
CA ALA A 40 -6.06 8.39 -12.59
C ALA A 40 -5.56 7.40 -13.66
N GLU A 41 -5.50 6.11 -13.32
CA GLU A 41 -5.15 5.05 -14.27
C GLU A 41 -6.21 4.89 -15.36
N SER A 42 -7.50 4.90 -15.01
CA SER A 42 -8.59 4.83 -15.98
C SER A 42 -8.56 6.02 -16.93
N GLU A 43 -8.36 7.24 -16.41
CA GLU A 43 -8.22 8.45 -17.21
C GLU A 43 -7.01 8.38 -18.15
N TRP A 44 -5.88 7.86 -17.67
CA TRP A 44 -4.68 7.64 -18.49
C TRP A 44 -4.92 6.64 -19.62
N LEU A 45 -5.55 5.50 -19.34
CA LEU A 45 -5.86 4.48 -20.35
C LEU A 45 -6.81 5.02 -21.42
N SER A 46 -7.88 5.72 -21.01
CA SER A 46 -8.80 6.34 -21.98
C SER A 46 -8.11 7.39 -22.86
N LEU A 47 -7.14 8.14 -22.33
CA LEU A 47 -6.35 9.06 -23.16
C LEU A 47 -5.45 8.32 -24.15
N GLN A 48 -4.86 7.18 -23.76
CA GLN A 48 -4.09 6.35 -24.70
C GLN A 48 -4.97 5.82 -25.84
N GLU A 49 -6.15 5.29 -25.52
CA GLU A 49 -7.11 4.82 -26.53
C GLU A 49 -7.50 5.94 -27.51
N ASN A 50 -7.74 7.15 -27.01
CA ASN A 50 -8.04 8.31 -27.85
C ASN A 50 -6.86 8.68 -28.76
N ILE A 51 -5.62 8.64 -28.27
CA ILE A 51 -4.43 8.89 -29.08
C ILE A 51 -4.34 7.88 -30.23
N GLU A 52 -4.51 6.59 -29.93
CA GLU A 52 -4.47 5.53 -30.92
C GLU A 52 -5.58 5.69 -31.97
N LEU A 53 -6.80 6.06 -31.54
CA LEU A 53 -7.91 6.34 -32.42
C LEU A 53 -7.61 7.51 -33.38
N TYR A 54 -7.09 8.62 -32.87
CA TYR A 54 -6.74 9.78 -33.70
C TYR A 54 -5.60 9.49 -34.67
N ALA A 55 -4.57 8.75 -34.22
CA ALA A 55 -3.47 8.31 -35.07
C ALA A 55 -3.97 7.40 -36.21
N SER A 56 -4.82 6.43 -35.90
CA SER A 56 -5.43 5.53 -36.89
C SER A 56 -6.30 6.29 -37.90
N ASN A 57 -7.11 7.24 -37.45
CA ASN A 57 -7.90 8.11 -38.34
C ASN A 57 -7.01 8.96 -39.25
N ALA A 58 -5.89 9.49 -38.72
CA ALA A 58 -4.94 10.25 -39.52
C ALA A 58 -4.33 9.40 -40.63
N GLU A 59 -3.96 8.15 -40.36
CA GLU A 59 -3.45 7.19 -41.34
C GLU A 59 -4.50 6.81 -42.39
N ALA A 60 -5.75 6.59 -41.98
CA ALA A 60 -6.85 6.32 -42.90
C ALA A 60 -7.09 7.49 -43.86
N PHE A 61 -7.08 8.73 -43.36
CA PHE A 61 -7.20 9.92 -44.20
C PHE A 61 -6.00 10.13 -45.13
N ARG A 62 -4.77 9.79 -44.70
CA ARG A 62 -3.60 9.80 -45.59
C ARG A 62 -3.76 8.81 -46.74
N SER A 63 -4.20 7.58 -46.44
CA SER A 63 -4.47 6.55 -47.47
C SER A 63 -5.49 7.05 -48.49
N GLN A 64 -6.59 7.66 -48.04
CA GLN A 64 -7.60 8.24 -48.93
C GLN A 64 -7.07 9.42 -49.76
N ALA A 65 -6.18 10.24 -49.19
CA ALA A 65 -5.52 11.32 -49.91
C ALA A 65 -4.63 10.78 -51.04
N GLU A 66 -3.87 9.72 -50.78
CA GLU A 66 -3.01 9.06 -51.77
C GLU A 66 -3.82 8.47 -52.91
N GLU A 67 -4.93 7.79 -52.63
CA GLU A 67 -5.85 7.28 -53.65
C GLU A 67 -6.44 8.40 -54.51
N ALA A 68 -6.91 9.48 -53.89
CA ALA A 68 -7.44 10.64 -54.61
C ALA A 68 -6.36 11.30 -55.49
N ALA A 69 -5.12 11.39 -55.01
CA ALA A 69 -3.99 11.93 -55.76
C ALA A 69 -3.65 11.04 -56.98
N LYS A 70 -3.61 9.72 -56.81
CA LYS A 70 -3.42 8.74 -57.90
C LYS A 70 -4.52 8.85 -58.96
N ALA A 71 -5.75 9.14 -58.54
CA ALA A 71 -6.89 9.36 -59.44
C ALA A 71 -6.93 10.76 -60.08
N GLY A 72 -5.91 11.62 -59.86
CA GLY A 72 -5.85 12.98 -60.39
C GLY A 72 -6.82 13.97 -59.73
N ARG A 73 -7.44 13.60 -58.61
CA ARG A 73 -8.42 14.42 -57.87
C ARG A 73 -7.71 15.27 -56.82
N THR A 74 -6.92 16.24 -57.26
CA THR A 74 -6.01 17.02 -56.41
C THR A 74 -6.70 17.76 -55.26
N GLU A 75 -7.87 18.36 -55.51
CA GLU A 75 -8.61 19.09 -54.47
C GLU A 75 -9.14 18.14 -53.38
N GLN A 76 -9.64 16.96 -53.78
CA GLN A 76 -10.08 15.94 -52.85
C GLN A 76 -8.91 15.40 -52.01
N ALA A 77 -7.75 15.17 -52.64
CA ALA A 77 -6.53 14.77 -51.93
C ALA A 77 -6.11 15.81 -50.89
N ARG A 78 -6.15 17.11 -51.23
CA ARG A 78 -5.86 18.20 -50.30
C ARG A 78 -6.80 18.20 -49.10
N GLN A 79 -8.10 18.01 -49.31
CA GLN A 79 -9.08 17.95 -48.22
C GLN A 79 -8.82 16.77 -47.27
N TRP A 80 -8.46 15.60 -47.80
CA TRP A 80 -8.08 14.45 -46.99
C TRP A 80 -6.80 14.70 -46.19
N LEU A 81 -5.78 15.33 -46.80
CA LEU A 81 -4.56 15.71 -46.08
C LEU A 81 -4.82 16.69 -44.94
N LEU A 82 -5.72 17.66 -45.14
CA LEU A 82 -6.11 18.59 -44.06
C LEU A 82 -6.76 17.85 -42.88
N LYS A 83 -7.63 16.87 -43.15
CA LYS A 83 -8.21 16.02 -42.10
C LYS A 83 -7.16 15.18 -41.40
N ALA A 84 -6.26 14.55 -42.16
CA ALA A 84 -5.17 13.77 -41.60
C ALA A 84 -4.27 14.59 -40.67
N HIS A 85 -3.91 15.81 -41.09
CA HIS A 85 -3.13 16.73 -40.27
C HIS A 85 -3.88 17.12 -39.00
N SER A 86 -5.18 17.44 -39.10
CA SER A 86 -5.99 17.78 -37.93
C SER A 86 -6.08 16.66 -36.91
N GLU A 87 -6.19 15.39 -37.33
CA GLU A 87 -6.23 14.26 -36.39
C GLU A 87 -4.83 13.95 -35.81
N SER A 88 -3.77 14.05 -36.63
CA SER A 88 -2.38 13.94 -36.16
C SER A 88 -2.08 14.98 -35.08
N ASP A 89 -2.44 16.23 -35.30
CA ASP A 89 -2.24 17.32 -34.34
C ASP A 89 -2.99 17.09 -33.03
N ARG A 90 -4.17 16.45 -33.07
CA ARG A 90 -4.91 16.06 -31.86
C ARG A 90 -4.20 14.96 -31.10
N ALA A 91 -3.73 13.93 -31.81
CA ALA A 91 -2.96 12.84 -31.21
C ALA A 91 -1.69 13.37 -30.53
N ASP A 92 -0.94 14.26 -31.19
CA ASP A 92 0.31 14.83 -30.67
C ASP A 92 0.08 15.69 -29.41
N ARG A 93 -0.99 16.50 -29.39
CA ARG A 93 -1.35 17.29 -28.20
C ARG A 93 -1.66 16.38 -27.02
N LEU A 94 -2.51 15.38 -27.23
CA LEU A 94 -2.88 14.42 -26.19
C LEU A 94 -1.68 13.60 -25.71
N ALA A 95 -0.77 13.20 -26.61
CA ALA A 95 0.43 12.44 -26.25
C ALA A 95 1.31 13.19 -25.23
N SER A 96 1.44 14.52 -25.38
CA SER A 96 2.18 15.35 -24.43
C SER A 96 1.55 15.39 -23.03
N GLU A 97 0.22 15.40 -22.95
CA GLU A 97 -0.55 15.43 -21.70
C GLU A 97 -0.55 14.05 -21.03
N THR A 98 -0.73 12.99 -21.81
CA THR A 98 -0.73 11.59 -21.35
C THR A 98 0.59 11.20 -20.69
N ASN A 99 1.74 11.69 -21.18
CA ASN A 99 3.03 11.42 -20.54
C ASN A 99 3.13 12.02 -19.12
N ARG A 100 2.55 13.19 -18.88
CA ARG A 100 2.51 13.79 -17.54
C ARG A 100 1.61 12.98 -16.61
N LEU A 101 0.45 12.57 -17.11
CA LEU A 101 -0.49 11.76 -16.34
C LEU A 101 0.08 10.38 -16.00
N LYS A 102 0.79 9.74 -16.94
CA LYS A 102 1.50 8.48 -16.71
C LYS A 102 2.45 8.58 -15.52
N ASN A 103 3.31 9.59 -15.49
CA ASN A 103 4.25 9.79 -14.38
C ASN A 103 3.51 10.02 -13.05
N ALA A 104 2.40 10.76 -13.07
CA ALA A 104 1.58 10.96 -11.89
C ALA A 104 0.96 9.64 -11.38
N VAL A 105 0.43 8.80 -12.27
CA VAL A 105 -0.11 7.46 -11.93
C VAL A 105 0.98 6.57 -11.33
N GLU A 106 2.18 6.56 -11.90
CA GLU A 106 3.32 5.80 -11.37
C GLU A 106 3.71 6.26 -9.95
N HIS A 107 3.75 7.58 -9.71
CA HIS A 107 4.01 8.13 -8.38
C HIS A 107 2.91 7.78 -7.36
N LEU A 108 1.64 7.83 -7.77
CA LEU A 108 0.53 7.46 -6.90
C LEU A 108 0.56 5.97 -6.55
N ARG A 109 0.87 5.09 -7.52
CA ARG A 109 1.05 3.65 -7.29
C ARG A 109 2.18 3.36 -6.30
N ALA A 110 3.34 3.98 -6.50
CA ALA A 110 4.47 3.84 -5.58
C ALA A 110 4.13 4.31 -4.16
N SER A 111 3.35 5.40 -4.06
CA SER A 111 2.87 5.90 -2.77
C SER A 111 1.88 4.95 -2.10
N LEU A 112 0.99 4.33 -2.87
CA LEU A 112 0.03 3.34 -2.40
C LEU A 112 0.74 2.10 -1.86
N ASP A 113 1.70 1.58 -2.61
CA ASP A 113 2.49 0.41 -2.20
C ASP A 113 3.29 0.70 -0.93
N ALA A 114 3.94 1.86 -0.84
CA ALA A 114 4.66 2.27 0.36
C ALA A 114 3.75 2.38 1.60
N LEU A 115 2.55 2.95 1.45
CA LEU A 115 1.58 3.03 2.54
C LEU A 115 1.08 1.64 2.94
N ARG A 116 0.86 0.75 1.96
CA ARG A 116 0.43 -0.63 2.20
C ARG A 116 1.48 -1.40 2.98
N THR A 117 2.76 -1.30 2.62
CA THR A 117 3.86 -1.93 3.38
C THR A 117 3.92 -1.43 4.82
N LYS A 118 3.76 -0.12 5.04
CA LYS A 118 3.74 0.46 6.39
C LYS A 118 2.54 -0.02 7.21
N TYR A 119 1.37 -0.15 6.57
CA TYR A 119 0.17 -0.67 7.21
C TYR A 119 0.33 -2.14 7.63
N GLU A 120 0.85 -3.00 6.76
CA GLU A 120 1.11 -4.41 7.10
C GLU A 120 2.15 -4.55 8.20
N THR A 121 3.18 -3.70 8.20
CA THR A 121 4.17 -3.65 9.28
C THR A 121 3.53 -3.26 10.62
N ALA A 122 2.67 -2.24 10.63
CA ALA A 122 1.94 -1.82 11.83
C ALA A 122 1.00 -2.92 12.34
N LYS A 123 0.33 -3.64 11.43
CA LYS A 123 -0.51 -4.79 11.76
C LYS A 123 0.29 -5.91 12.43
N ALA A 124 1.44 -6.27 11.86
CA ALA A 124 2.32 -7.29 12.45
C ALA A 124 2.82 -6.88 13.85
N LEU A 125 3.15 -5.60 14.05
CA LEU A 125 3.52 -5.07 15.37
C LEU A 125 2.35 -5.19 16.36
N LYS A 126 1.12 -4.88 15.93
CA LYS A 126 -0.08 -5.01 16.78
C LYS A 126 -0.29 -6.44 17.24
N ASP A 127 -0.21 -7.39 16.31
CA ASP A 127 -0.36 -8.81 16.61
C ASP A 127 0.72 -9.27 17.61
N GLN A 128 1.96 -8.79 17.46
CA GLN A 128 3.04 -9.08 18.40
C GLN A 128 2.79 -8.50 19.79
N TYR A 129 2.27 -7.27 19.91
CA TYR A 129 1.93 -6.67 21.20
C TYR A 129 0.83 -7.46 21.92
N GLN A 130 -0.23 -7.83 21.19
CA GLN A 130 -1.33 -8.62 21.76
C GLN A 130 -0.85 -9.99 22.25
N LEU A 131 0.04 -10.65 21.52
CA LEU A 131 0.64 -11.93 21.96
C LEU A 131 1.45 -11.76 23.24
N ARG A 132 2.28 -10.71 23.32
CA ARG A 132 3.09 -10.42 24.51
C ARG A 132 2.22 -10.09 25.73
N HIS A 133 1.16 -9.31 25.54
CA HIS A 133 0.22 -8.97 26.60
C HIS A 133 -0.46 -10.24 27.16
N ARG A 134 -1.00 -11.09 26.29
CA ARG A 134 -1.64 -12.36 26.69
C ARG A 134 -0.69 -13.28 27.44
N TYR A 135 0.57 -13.34 27.02
CA TYR A 135 1.60 -14.13 27.68
C TYR A 135 1.90 -13.57 29.09
N ALA A 136 2.09 -12.26 29.23
CA ALA A 136 2.30 -11.60 30.52
C ALA A 136 1.13 -11.81 31.47
N ASP A 137 -0.11 -11.69 30.99
CA ASP A 137 -1.33 -11.95 31.77
C ASP A 137 -1.38 -13.41 32.26
N SER A 138 -1.03 -14.35 31.38
CA SER A 138 -1.02 -15.77 31.71
C SER A 138 0.05 -16.10 32.75
N GLN A 139 1.25 -15.51 32.64
CA GLN A 139 2.31 -15.65 33.64
C GLN A 139 1.88 -15.08 34.99
N TRP A 140 1.26 -13.89 35.00
CA TRP A 140 0.78 -13.26 36.22
C TRP A 140 -0.34 -14.06 36.89
N ALA A 141 -1.30 -14.57 36.12
CA ALA A 141 -2.37 -15.44 36.62
C ALA A 141 -1.81 -16.75 37.19
N ALA A 142 -0.82 -17.35 36.53
CA ALA A 142 -0.12 -18.53 37.04
C ALA A 142 0.59 -18.21 38.37
N GLN A 143 1.30 -17.08 38.46
CA GLN A 143 1.96 -16.65 39.69
C GLN A 143 0.96 -16.40 40.83
N GLN A 144 -0.16 -15.73 40.56
CA GLN A 144 -1.24 -15.54 41.53
C GLN A 144 -1.81 -16.85 42.06
N ALA A 145 -2.14 -17.78 41.16
CA ALA A 145 -2.67 -19.09 41.52
C ALA A 145 -1.68 -19.93 42.36
N LEU A 146 -0.38 -19.67 42.23
CA LEU A 146 0.67 -20.28 43.04
C LEU A 146 0.80 -19.64 44.41
N SER A 147 0.71 -18.31 44.50
CA SER A 147 0.70 -17.59 45.79
C SER A 147 -0.54 -17.88 46.63
N ASP A 148 -1.70 -18.15 46.02
CA ASP A 148 -2.93 -18.57 46.72
C ASP A 148 -2.90 -20.05 47.16
N ARG A 149 -1.96 -20.86 46.64
CA ARG A 149 -1.79 -22.29 46.96
C ARG A 149 -0.44 -22.59 47.59
N SER A 150 -0.10 -21.87 48.66
CA SER A 150 1.08 -22.14 49.50
C SER A 150 0.97 -23.45 50.32
N ASP A 151 0.65 -24.56 49.66
CA ASP A 151 0.85 -25.92 50.16
C ASP A 151 1.86 -26.64 49.25
N SER A 152 2.89 -27.20 49.87
CA SER A 152 4.18 -27.67 49.33
C SER A 152 4.24 -28.50 48.03
N SER A 153 3.12 -28.93 47.44
CA SER A 153 3.09 -29.71 46.18
C SER A 153 3.17 -28.85 44.91
N SER A 154 2.88 -27.55 44.99
CA SER A 154 2.85 -26.62 43.86
C SER A 154 4.23 -26.28 43.28
N ALA A 155 5.29 -26.34 44.09
CA ALA A 155 6.67 -26.06 43.66
C ALA A 155 7.21 -27.06 42.62
N ARG A 156 6.96 -28.37 42.79
CA ARG A 156 7.40 -29.41 41.83
C ARG A 156 6.59 -29.43 40.52
N ALA A 157 5.44 -28.75 40.49
CA ALA A 157 4.68 -28.53 39.26
C ALA A 157 5.24 -27.33 38.49
N MET A 158 5.74 -26.30 39.20
CA MET A 158 6.41 -25.15 38.59
C MET A 158 7.69 -25.52 37.86
N ASP A 159 8.54 -26.36 38.46
CA ASP A 159 9.78 -26.80 37.80
C ASP A 159 9.49 -27.45 36.44
N ARG A 160 8.40 -28.23 36.34
CA ARG A 160 7.99 -28.90 35.09
C ARG A 160 7.42 -27.93 34.06
N ILE A 161 6.60 -26.97 34.49
CA ILE A 161 6.01 -25.98 33.56
C ILE A 161 7.09 -25.01 33.04
N GLN A 162 8.02 -24.58 33.90
CA GLN A 162 9.17 -23.77 33.46
C GLN A 162 10.03 -24.53 32.45
N GLU A 163 10.29 -25.82 32.69
CA GLU A 163 11.07 -26.65 31.78
C GLU A 163 10.37 -26.86 30.43
N GLU A 164 9.05 -27.06 30.42
CA GLU A 164 8.24 -27.14 29.19
C GLU A 164 8.19 -25.80 28.44
N MET A 165 8.09 -24.68 29.16
CA MET A 165 8.06 -23.34 28.58
C MET A 165 9.41 -22.97 27.94
N PHE A 166 10.53 -23.24 28.63
CA PHE A 166 11.87 -23.06 28.06
C PHE A 166 12.08 -23.93 26.81
N LEU A 167 11.59 -25.16 26.82
CA LEU A 167 11.61 -26.03 25.64
C LEU A 167 10.75 -25.49 24.50
N ALA A 168 9.62 -24.85 24.78
CA ALA A 168 8.75 -24.25 23.77
C ALA A 168 9.39 -22.98 23.16
N GLU A 169 9.99 -22.12 23.99
CA GLU A 169 10.70 -20.92 23.53
C GLU A 169 11.94 -21.28 22.70
N ALA A 170 12.73 -22.27 23.14
CA ALA A 170 13.89 -22.76 22.39
C ALA A 170 13.50 -23.34 21.01
N LYS A 171 12.37 -24.07 20.94
CA LYS A 171 11.83 -24.57 19.66
C LYS A 171 11.34 -23.44 18.75
N ALA A 172 10.72 -22.40 19.32
CA ALA A 172 10.25 -21.24 18.58
C ALA A 172 11.42 -20.39 18.02
N GLU A 173 12.51 -20.26 18.77
CA GLU A 173 13.73 -19.62 18.28
C GLU A 173 14.42 -20.44 17.19
N LEU A 174 14.53 -21.76 17.33
CA LEU A 174 15.06 -22.64 16.28
C LEU A 174 14.24 -22.60 14.98
N ALA A 175 12.92 -22.42 15.08
CA ALA A 175 12.05 -22.24 13.93
C ALA A 175 12.28 -20.89 13.23
N LYS A 176 12.66 -19.84 13.97
CA LYS A 176 13.01 -18.51 13.43
C LYS A 176 14.44 -18.45 12.88
N SER A 177 15.36 -19.26 13.41
CA SER A 177 16.77 -19.24 13.03
C SER A 177 17.13 -20.17 11.86
N ARG A 178 16.16 -20.90 11.29
CA ARG A 178 16.37 -21.66 10.05
C ARG A 178 16.25 -20.70 8.85
N PRO A 179 17.35 -20.36 8.16
CA PRO A 179 17.26 -19.69 6.88
C PRO A 179 16.70 -20.68 5.85
N ASN A 180 15.70 -20.23 5.07
CA ASN A 180 15.43 -20.81 3.75
C ASN A 180 16.43 -20.24 2.75
#